data_AF-A0A9P1H8A5-F1
#
_entry.id   AF-A0A9P1H8A5-F1
#
_cell.length_a   1.000
_cell.length_b   1.000
_cell.length_c   1.000
_cell.angle_alpha   90.00
_cell.angle_beta   90.00
_cell.angle_gamma   90.00
#
_symmetry.space_group_name_H-M   'P 1'
#
loop_
_entity.id
_entity.type
_entity.pdbx_description
1 polymer ?
#
loop_
_entity_poly.entity_id
_entity_poly.type
_entity_poly.pdbx_seq_one_letter_code
_entity_poly.pdbx_strand_id
1 'polypeptide(L)'
;IRRALRTFITDLPDYERLLPFVRGNVGFVFTNNDLKDIRDKILNNRVAAPARAGAVAPIDVWVPAGNTGMEPGKTSFFQALGVPTKIARGTIEITTDLKLVEANSK
;
A
#
# COMPACT_ATOMS: atom_id res chain seq x y z
N ILE A 1 -3.54 14.49 -21.26
CA ILE A 1 -3.53 15.38 -20.07
C ILE A 1 -2.51 16.50 -20.19
N ARG A 2 -1.19 16.24 -20.10
CA ARG A 2 -0.15 17.31 -20.18
C ARG A 2 -0.25 18.19 -21.42
N ARG A 3 -0.58 17.61 -22.58
CA ARG A 3 -0.79 18.35 -23.83
C ARG A 3 -1.96 19.34 -23.72
N ALA A 4 -3.08 18.93 -23.14
CA ALA A 4 -4.25 19.78 -22.96
C ALA A 4 -3.93 20.93 -21.98
N LEU A 5 -3.28 20.63 -20.85
CA LEU A 5 -2.84 21.66 -19.90
C LEU A 5 -1.95 22.71 -20.59
N ARG A 6 -1.02 22.30 -21.46
CA ARG A 6 -0.17 23.24 -22.22
C ARG A 6 -0.94 24.20 -23.12
N THR A 7 -2.06 23.75 -23.70
CA THR A 7 -2.93 24.63 -24.50
C THR A 7 -3.61 25.69 -23.64
N PHE A 8 -3.98 25.35 -22.39
CA PHE A 8 -4.65 26.29 -21.47
C PHE A 8 -3.69 27.20 -20.69
N ILE A 9 -2.37 26.99 -20.76
CA ILE A 9 -1.39 27.84 -20.08
C ILE A 9 -1.42 29.28 -20.60
N THR A 10 -1.81 29.50 -21.86
CA THR A 10 -1.93 30.84 -22.44
C THR A 10 -3.00 31.67 -21.73
N ASP A 11 -4.07 31.02 -21.29
CA ASP A 11 -5.23 31.67 -20.65
C ASP A 11 -5.12 31.62 -19.13
N LEU A 12 -4.49 30.57 -18.59
CA LEU A 12 -4.34 30.28 -17.16
C LEU A 12 -2.88 29.88 -16.86
N PRO A 13 -1.97 30.86 -16.67
CA PRO A 13 -0.53 30.59 -16.52
C PRO A 13 -0.19 29.76 -15.28
N ASP A 14 -1.04 29.76 -14.25
CA ASP A 14 -0.83 28.99 -13.02
C ASP A 14 -0.76 27.47 -13.24
N TYR A 15 -1.33 26.96 -14.34
CA TYR A 15 -1.28 25.55 -14.69
C TYR A 15 0.11 25.05 -15.11
N GLU A 16 1.03 25.95 -15.43
CA GLU A 16 2.43 25.58 -15.68
C GLU A 16 3.05 24.90 -14.45
N ARG A 17 2.71 25.37 -13.25
CA ARG A 17 3.19 24.82 -11.97
C ARG A 17 2.70 23.40 -11.70
N LEU A 18 1.61 22.95 -12.35
CA LEU A 18 1.06 21.60 -12.19
C LEU A 18 1.79 20.56 -13.05
N LEU A 19 2.39 20.96 -14.18
CA LEU A 19 3.02 20.04 -15.13
C LEU A 19 4.06 19.09 -14.52
N PRO A 20 4.93 19.53 -13.57
CA PRO A 20 5.91 18.65 -12.93
C PRO A 20 5.27 17.47 -12.19
N PHE A 21 4.10 17.69 -11.56
CA PHE A 21 3.41 16.74 -10.69
C PHE A 21 2.52 15.73 -11.43
N VAL A 22 2.13 16.01 -12.67
CA VAL A 22 1.32 15.08 -13.49
C VAL A 22 2.21 13.96 -14.05
N ARG A 23 2.62 12.99 -13.22
CA ARG A 23 3.46 11.83 -13.61
C ARG A 23 2.87 10.52 -13.06
N GLY A 24 2.88 9.47 -13.87
CA GLY A 24 2.37 8.16 -13.46
C GLY A 24 0.84 8.10 -13.45
N ASN A 25 0.28 7.31 -12.52
CA ASN A 25 -1.15 7.15 -12.36
C ASN A 25 -1.71 8.32 -11.53
N VAL A 26 -2.32 9.30 -12.21
CA VAL A 26 -2.78 10.56 -11.60
C VAL A 26 -4.27 10.77 -11.88
N GLY A 27 -4.99 11.28 -10.88
CA GLY A 27 -6.39 11.71 -10.99
C GLY A 27 -6.54 13.16 -10.55
N PHE A 28 -7.47 13.89 -11.18
CA PHE A 28 -7.84 15.24 -10.76
C PHE A 28 -9.13 15.21 -9.96
N VAL A 29 -9.12 15.86 -8.80
CA VAL A 29 -10.30 16.07 -7.96
C VAL A 29 -10.64 17.54 -8.02
N PHE A 30 -11.75 17.87 -8.68
CA PHE A 30 -12.28 19.23 -8.71
C PHE A 30 -13.23 19.42 -7.53
N THR A 31 -13.06 20.50 -6.78
CA THR A 31 -13.87 20.80 -5.60
C THR A 31 -13.97 22.31 -5.42
N ASN A 32 -15.11 22.76 -4.89
CA ASN A 32 -15.35 24.16 -4.51
C ASN A 32 -15.13 24.38 -3.00
N ASN A 33 -14.84 23.31 -2.25
CA ASN A 33 -14.65 23.35 -0.80
C ASN A 33 -13.18 23.57 -0.43
N ASP A 34 -12.90 23.77 0.85
CA ASP A 34 -11.53 23.94 1.34
C ASP A 34 -10.64 22.71 1.06
N LEU A 35 -9.40 22.99 0.67
CA LEU A 35 -8.44 21.97 0.27
C LEU A 35 -8.01 21.06 1.43
N LYS A 36 -7.96 21.58 2.67
CA LYS A 36 -7.58 20.78 3.84
C LYS A 36 -8.66 19.76 4.16
N ASP A 37 -9.92 20.19 4.18
CA ASP A 37 -11.06 19.32 4.47
C ASP A 37 -11.17 18.17 3.46
N ILE A 38 -10.97 18.46 2.17
CA ILE A 38 -11.03 17.44 1.12
C ILE A 38 -9.84 16.49 1.22
N ARG A 39 -8.64 17.00 1.51
CA ARG A 39 -7.45 16.16 1.75
C ARG A 39 -7.71 15.20 2.91
N ASP A 40 -8.20 15.69 4.03
CA ASP A 40 -8.43 14.87 5.23
C ASP A 40 -9.54 13.85 4.98
N LYS A 41 -10.61 14.23 4.27
CA LYS A 41 -11.64 13.27 3.83
C LYS A 41 -11.09 12.17 2.94
N ILE A 42 -10.22 12.48 1.97
CA ILE A 42 -9.61 11.46 1.10
C ILE A 42 -8.66 10.55 1.89
N LEU A 43 -7.87 11.13 2.80
CA LEU A 43 -6.94 10.37 3.64
C LEU A 43 -7.64 9.44 4.62
N ASN A 44 -8.78 9.88 5.18
CA ASN A 44 -9.57 9.07 6.11
C ASN A 44 -10.38 7.98 5.39
N ASN A 45 -10.84 8.24 4.16
CA ASN A 45 -11.59 7.26 3.36
C ASN A 45 -10.64 6.36 2.54
N ARG A 46 -9.73 5.67 3.22
CA ARG A 46 -8.88 4.64 2.61
C ARG A 46 -9.47 3.26 2.86
N VAL A 47 -9.60 2.48 1.80
CA VAL A 47 -10.02 1.07 1.89
C VAL A 47 -8.77 0.20 1.99
N ALA A 48 -8.76 -0.74 2.93
CA ALA A 48 -7.71 -1.73 3.03
C ALA A 48 -7.69 -2.59 1.77
N ALA A 49 -6.53 -2.66 1.11
CA ALA A 49 -6.32 -3.50 -0.06
C ALA A 49 -5.26 -4.55 0.27
N PRO A 50 -5.36 -5.76 -0.30
CA PRO A 50 -4.32 -6.78 -0.13
C PRO A 50 -3.00 -6.30 -0.73
N ALA A 51 -1.90 -6.67 -0.10
CA ALA A 51 -0.56 -6.43 -0.63
C ALA A 51 -0.40 -7.14 -1.99
N ARG A 52 0.30 -6.50 -2.93
CA ARG A 52 0.60 -7.07 -4.25
C ARG A 52 2.07 -7.42 -4.33
N ALA A 53 2.37 -8.60 -4.88
CA ALA A 53 3.75 -9.04 -5.10
C ALA A 53 4.52 -8.01 -5.96
N GLY A 54 5.74 -7.69 -5.56
CA GLY A 54 6.61 -6.72 -6.24
C GLY A 54 6.25 -5.25 -6.01
N ALA A 55 5.23 -4.95 -5.19
CA ALA A 55 4.97 -3.60 -4.72
C ALA A 55 5.92 -3.23 -3.57
N VAL A 56 6.33 -1.97 -3.52
CA VAL A 56 7.13 -1.45 -2.39
C VAL A 56 6.23 -1.33 -1.16
N ALA A 57 6.68 -1.88 -0.04
CA ALA A 57 5.94 -1.81 1.22
C ALA A 57 5.93 -0.36 1.75
N PRO A 58 4.75 0.27 1.95
CA PRO A 58 4.68 1.64 2.45
C PRO A 58 4.93 1.73 3.97
N ILE A 59 4.78 0.62 4.69
CA ILE A 59 4.98 0.49 6.13
C ILE A 59 5.59 -0.88 6.43
N ASP A 60 6.14 -1.04 7.64
CA ASP A 60 6.62 -2.32 8.13
C ASP A 60 5.47 -3.33 8.22
N VAL A 61 5.68 -4.53 7.68
CA VAL A 61 4.70 -5.61 7.69
C VAL A 61 5.11 -6.66 8.73
N TRP A 62 4.20 -6.91 9.66
CA TRP A 62 4.38 -7.87 10.75
C TRP A 62 3.43 -9.04 10.60
N VAL A 63 3.90 -10.22 11.00
CA VAL A 63 3.07 -11.40 11.16
C VAL A 63 3.02 -11.75 12.64
N PRO A 64 1.83 -11.73 13.26
CA PRO A 64 1.68 -12.03 14.68
C PRO A 64 1.83 -13.52 14.96
N ALA A 65 2.30 -13.84 16.16
CA ALA A 65 2.30 -15.18 16.72
C ALA A 65 0.87 -15.66 16.96
N GLY A 66 0.67 -16.97 16.78
CA GLY A 66 -0.62 -17.60 17.00
C GLY A 66 -0.97 -18.64 15.94
N ASN A 67 -2.14 -19.25 16.14
CA ASN A 67 -2.59 -20.34 15.30
C ASN A 67 -3.10 -19.82 13.95
N THR A 68 -2.55 -20.35 12.85
CA THR A 68 -2.97 -19.97 11.48
C THR A 68 -4.24 -20.69 11.05
N GLY A 69 -4.61 -21.79 11.72
CA GLY A 69 -5.72 -22.67 11.32
C GLY A 69 -5.44 -23.48 10.05
N MET A 70 -4.21 -23.40 9.50
CA MET A 70 -3.82 -24.16 8.31
C MET A 70 -3.40 -25.58 8.67
N GLU A 71 -3.69 -26.53 7.76
CA GLU A 71 -3.27 -27.92 7.89
C GLU A 71 -1.73 -28.06 7.84
N PRO A 72 -1.14 -29.07 8.52
CA PRO A 72 0.31 -29.21 8.66
C PRO A 72 1.07 -29.46 7.34
N GLY A 73 0.38 -29.78 6.25
CA GLY A 73 1.00 -30.10 4.95
C GLY A 73 1.63 -28.90 4.23
N LYS A 74 1.38 -27.67 4.68
CA LYS A 74 1.85 -26.42 4.00
C LYS A 74 2.93 -25.65 4.78
N THR A 75 3.65 -26.30 5.69
CA THR A 75 4.71 -25.67 6.48
C THR A 75 5.88 -25.12 5.64
N SER A 76 6.16 -25.73 4.48
CA SER A 76 7.23 -25.30 3.57
C SER A 76 7.09 -23.85 3.09
N PHE A 77 5.86 -23.35 2.96
CA PHE A 77 5.61 -21.96 2.54
C PHE A 77 6.11 -20.96 3.59
N PHE A 78 5.85 -21.22 4.88
CA PHE A 78 6.30 -20.37 5.97
C PHE A 78 7.81 -20.44 6.17
N GLN A 79 8.41 -21.62 5.95
CA GLN A 79 9.87 -21.80 5.99
C GLN A 79 10.57 -21.01 4.88
N ALA A 80 10.02 -20.99 3.66
CA ALA A 80 10.56 -20.21 2.55
C ALA A 80 10.52 -18.70 2.81
N LEU A 81 9.56 -18.23 3.62
CA LEU A 81 9.41 -16.84 4.05
C LEU A 81 10.21 -16.51 5.33
N GLY A 82 10.95 -17.48 5.89
CA GLY A 82 11.72 -17.29 7.13
C GLY A 82 10.86 -17.15 8.40
N VAL A 83 9.58 -17.52 8.34
CA VAL A 83 8.65 -17.42 9.48
C VAL A 83 8.78 -18.66 10.37
N PRO A 84 9.17 -18.51 11.65
CA PRO A 84 9.34 -19.64 12.56
C PRO A 84 7.97 -20.20 12.98
N THR A 85 7.65 -21.41 12.48
CA THR A 85 6.38 -22.09 12.73
C THR A 85 6.58 -23.44 13.41
N LYS A 86 5.57 -23.87 14.18
CA LYS A 86 5.51 -25.18 14.84
C LYS A 86 4.13 -25.80 14.60
N ILE A 87 4.07 -27.13 14.50
CA ILE A 87 2.79 -27.83 14.42
C ILE A 87 2.29 -28.06 15.84
N ALA A 88 1.10 -27.55 16.16
CA ALA A 88 0.44 -27.70 17.44
C ALA A 88 -1.03 -28.08 17.22
N ARG A 89 -1.52 -29.08 17.95
CA ARG A 89 -2.93 -29.54 17.88
C ARG A 89 -3.45 -29.84 16.47
N GLY A 90 -2.57 -30.27 15.57
CA GLY A 90 -2.93 -30.59 14.18
C GLY A 90 -3.03 -29.39 13.23
N THR A 91 -2.65 -28.18 13.66
CA THR A 91 -2.58 -26.99 12.80
C THR A 91 -1.21 -26.30 12.89
N ILE A 92 -0.88 -25.42 11.94
CA ILE A 92 0.36 -24.64 11.93
C ILE A 92 0.20 -23.43 12.86
N GLU A 93 1.11 -23.27 13.81
CA GLU A 93 1.17 -22.16 14.75
C GLU A 93 2.47 -21.35 14.57
N ILE A 94 2.35 -20.03 14.51
CA ILE A 94 3.48 -19.10 14.42
C ILE A 94 3.99 -18.84 15.84
N THR A 95 5.28 -19.05 16.05
CA THR A 95 5.87 -19.07 17.39
C THR A 95 6.15 -17.69 17.97
N THR A 96 6.51 -16.73 17.12
CA THR A 96 6.95 -15.38 17.51
C THR A 96 6.49 -14.36 16.48
N ASP A 97 6.25 -13.13 16.95
CA ASP A 97 5.96 -12.01 16.07
C ASP A 97 7.20 -11.71 15.23
N LEU A 98 7.05 -11.76 13.91
CA LEU A 98 8.15 -11.52 12.98
C LEU A 98 7.83 -10.35 12.06
N LYS A 99 8.79 -9.43 11.96
CA LYS A 99 8.82 -8.42 10.91
C LYS A 99 9.23 -9.07 9.59
N LEU A 100 8.29 -9.16 8.66
CA LEU A 100 8.47 -9.89 7.40
C LEU A 100 9.03 -8.99 6.30
N VAL A 101 8.59 -7.73 6.26
CA VAL A 101 9.02 -6.74 5.25
C VAL A 101 9.24 -5.39 5.93
N GLU A 102 10.35 -4.73 5.61
CA GLU A 102 10.63 -3.37 6.07
C GLU A 102 9.99 -2.33 5.14
N ALA A 103 9.62 -1.17 5.69
CA ALA A 103 9.19 -0.04 4.89
C ALA A 103 10.24 0.30 3.82
N ASN A 104 9.77 0.53 2.59
CA ASN A 104 10.58 0.77 1.39
C ASN A 104 11.32 -0.45 0.80
N SER A 105 11.12 -1.65 1.34
CA SER A 105 11.58 -2.89 0.71
C SER A 105 10.50 -3.51 -0.21
N LYS A 106 10.92 -4.45 -1.07
CA LYS A 106 10.08 -5.13 -2.07
C LYS A 106 9.83 -6.57 -1.69
#